data_AF-A0A672RB98-F1
#
_entry.id   AF-A0A672RB98-F1
#
_cell.length_a   1.000
_cell.length_b   1.000
_cell.length_c   1.000
_cell.angle_alpha   90.00
_cell.angle_beta   90.00
_cell.angle_gamma   90.00
#
_symmetry.space_group_name_H-M   'P 1'
#
loop_
_entity.id
_entity.type
_entity.pdbx_description
1 polymer ?
#
loop_
_entity_poly.entity_id
_entity_poly.type
_entity_poly.pdbx_seq_one_letter_code
_entity_poly.pdbx_strand_id
1 'polypeptide(L)'
;MKTMETLEDIYIGSVETHRGTREQVRLCGGHEFPRHYLTFADGFVLVYSIDSKESFKRVEALKKDIDRCRDKKEVTIVVVGNKLDLQDQRRVDSEAAQQWARQEKVRLWEVSVTDRRTLIEPFVHLASKMTQPQSKSTFPLSHNKNKGSGSLDS
;
A
#
# COMPACT_ATOMS: atom_id res chain seq x y z
N MET A 1 -30.90 -11.66 -16.61
CA MET A 1 -29.81 -11.08 -17.42
C MET A 1 -28.79 -10.53 -16.44
N LYS A 2 -27.56 -11.04 -16.46
CA LYS A 2 -26.49 -10.71 -15.51
C LYS A 2 -25.96 -9.31 -15.89
N THR A 3 -26.11 -8.34 -15.01
CA THR A 3 -25.41 -7.04 -15.10
C THR A 3 -23.91 -7.33 -15.15
N MET A 4 -23.28 -7.01 -16.29
CA MET A 4 -21.83 -6.96 -16.39
C MET A 4 -21.38 -5.73 -15.62
N GLU A 5 -20.98 -5.94 -14.37
CA GLU A 5 -20.36 -4.90 -13.56
C GLU A 5 -18.94 -4.64 -14.06
N THR A 6 -18.58 -3.36 -13.99
CA THR A 6 -17.41 -2.66 -14.56
C THR A 6 -16.14 -3.49 -14.67
N LEU A 7 -15.55 -3.46 -15.88
CA LEU A 7 -14.20 -3.93 -16.20
C LEU A 7 -13.24 -3.60 -15.04
N GLU A 8 -12.73 -4.64 -14.38
CA GLU A 8 -11.62 -4.52 -13.43
C GLU A 8 -10.39 -4.05 -14.22
N ASP A 9 -10.08 -2.76 -14.16
CA ASP A 9 -8.92 -2.23 -14.85
C ASP A 9 -7.67 -2.46 -14.00
N ILE A 10 -6.81 -3.34 -14.51
CA ILE A 10 -5.55 -3.69 -13.87
C ILE A 10 -4.45 -2.87 -14.53
N TYR A 11 -3.97 -1.87 -13.81
CA TYR A 11 -2.86 -1.03 -14.23
C TYR A 11 -1.55 -1.55 -13.64
N ILE A 12 -0.55 -1.74 -14.50
CA ILE A 12 0.80 -2.11 -14.08
C ILE A 12 1.70 -0.91 -14.27
N GLY A 13 2.15 -0.33 -13.16
CA GLY A 13 3.11 0.78 -13.13
C GLY A 13 4.49 0.31 -12.68
N SER A 14 5.54 0.98 -13.13
CA SER A 14 6.88 0.83 -12.53
C SER A 14 7.18 2.05 -11.66
N VAL A 15 7.37 1.85 -10.35
CA VAL A 15 7.71 2.90 -9.41
C VAL A 15 9.18 2.78 -9.04
N GLU A 16 9.93 3.87 -9.18
CA GLU A 16 11.30 3.94 -8.67
C GLU A 16 11.27 4.39 -7.21
N THR A 17 11.82 3.57 -6.33
CA THR A 17 11.94 3.92 -4.91
C THR A 17 13.11 4.88 -4.70
N HIS A 18 13.13 5.56 -3.54
CA HIS A 18 14.25 6.39 -3.09
C HIS A 18 15.61 5.65 -3.02
N ARG A 19 15.61 4.31 -3.19
CA ARG A 19 16.80 3.46 -3.22
C ARG A 19 17.30 3.16 -4.64
N GLY A 20 16.71 3.77 -5.67
CA GLY A 20 17.01 3.49 -7.08
C GLY A 20 16.54 2.11 -7.56
N THR A 21 15.69 1.43 -6.78
CA THR A 21 15.11 0.13 -7.18
C THR A 21 13.78 0.37 -7.90
N ARG A 22 13.62 -0.21 -9.08
CA ARG A 22 12.40 -0.10 -9.90
C ARG A 22 11.48 -1.29 -9.62
N GLU A 23 10.31 -1.00 -9.05
CA GLU A 23 9.35 -2.01 -8.60
C GLU A 23 8.10 -2.00 -9.47
N GLN A 24 7.59 -3.19 -9.78
CA GLN A 24 6.35 -3.34 -10.53
C GLN A 24 5.16 -3.33 -9.56
N VAL A 25 4.31 -2.31 -9.67
CA VAL A 25 3.11 -2.15 -8.85
C VAL A 25 1.90 -2.48 -9.71
N ARG A 26 1.08 -3.42 -9.23
CA ARG A 26 -0.21 -3.75 -9.85
C ARG A 26 -1.32 -3.03 -9.09
N LEU A 27 -1.94 -2.05 -9.72
CA LEU A 27 -3.07 -1.30 -9.21
C LEU A 27 -4.33 -1.87 -9.85
N CYS A 28 -5.22 -2.45 -9.04
CA CYS A 28 -6.54 -2.85 -9.52
C CYS A 28 -7.52 -1.73 -9.20
N GLY A 29 -8.16 -1.17 -10.22
CA GLY A 29 -9.28 -0.24 -10.09
C GLY A 29 -10.61 -0.98 -10.17
N GLY A 30 -11.53 -0.71 -9.25
CA GLY A 30 -12.85 -1.34 -9.23
C GLY A 30 -13.79 -0.68 -8.23
N HIS A 31 -15.10 -0.73 -8.50
CA HIS A 31 -16.15 -0.25 -7.60
C HIS A 31 -16.45 -1.25 -6.47
N GLU A 32 -16.22 -2.54 -6.74
CA GLU A 32 -16.37 -3.64 -5.80
C GLU A 32 -15.22 -4.63 -5.99
N PHE A 33 -14.58 -5.05 -4.89
CA PHE A 33 -13.48 -6.01 -4.96
C PHE A 33 -13.94 -7.37 -4.43
N PRO A 34 -13.87 -8.44 -5.24
CA PRO A 34 -14.02 -9.79 -4.74
C PRO A 34 -13.06 -10.06 -3.57
N ARG A 35 -13.55 -10.78 -2.55
CA ARG A 35 -12.78 -11.07 -1.32
C ARG A 35 -11.38 -11.64 -1.58
N HIS A 36 -11.20 -12.39 -2.66
CA HIS A 36 -9.89 -12.97 -3.01
C HIS A 36 -8.82 -11.90 -3.31
N TYR A 37 -9.15 -10.77 -3.93
CA TYR A 37 -8.19 -9.68 -4.13
C TYR A 37 -7.76 -9.04 -2.81
N LEU A 38 -8.69 -8.93 -1.86
CA LEU A 38 -8.40 -8.43 -0.52
C LEU A 38 -7.42 -9.36 0.23
N THR A 39 -7.43 -10.67 -0.07
CA THR A 39 -6.57 -11.68 0.56
C THR A 39 -5.18 -11.81 -0.05
N PHE A 40 -4.98 -11.47 -1.33
CA PHE A 40 -3.69 -11.69 -2.01
C PHE A 40 -2.83 -10.44 -2.26
N ALA A 41 -3.38 -9.22 -2.15
CA ALA A 41 -2.58 -8.00 -2.38
C ALA A 41 -1.50 -7.76 -1.30
N ASP A 42 -0.33 -7.27 -1.69
CA ASP A 42 0.72 -6.85 -0.75
C ASP A 42 0.48 -5.45 -0.16
N GLY A 43 -0.49 -4.71 -0.72
CA GLY A 43 -0.93 -3.40 -0.25
C GLY A 43 -2.07 -2.81 -1.06
N PHE A 44 -2.70 -1.79 -0.51
CA PHE A 44 -3.88 -1.15 -1.07
C PHE A 44 -3.70 0.36 -1.19
N VAL A 45 -4.22 0.91 -2.28
CA VAL A 45 -4.41 2.35 -2.45
C VAL A 45 -5.91 2.61 -2.50
N LEU A 46 -6.44 3.25 -1.46
CA LEU A 46 -7.86 3.61 -1.37
C LEU A 46 -8.02 5.07 -1.77
N VAL A 47 -8.78 5.34 -2.83
CA VAL A 47 -8.94 6.69 -3.37
C VAL A 47 -10.35 7.19 -3.12
N TYR A 48 -10.49 8.37 -2.52
CA TYR A 48 -11.74 9.12 -2.44
C TYR A 48 -11.59 10.47 -3.13
N SER A 49 -12.67 11.22 -3.32
CA SER A 49 -12.61 12.60 -3.80
C SER A 49 -13.03 13.56 -2.70
N ILE A 50 -12.30 14.67 -2.51
CA ILE A 50 -12.57 15.62 -1.41
C ILE A 50 -13.94 16.30 -1.53
N ASP A 51 -14.50 16.34 -2.73
CA ASP A 51 -15.83 16.88 -3.06
C ASP A 51 -16.97 15.89 -2.79
N SER A 52 -16.68 14.66 -2.36
CA SER A 52 -17.69 13.60 -2.18
C SER A 52 -17.54 12.86 -0.84
N LYS A 53 -18.39 13.22 0.13
CA LYS A 53 -18.53 12.49 1.40
C LYS A 53 -18.85 11.00 1.20
N GLU A 54 -19.64 10.68 0.17
CA GLU A 54 -19.99 9.30 -0.13
C GLU A 54 -18.76 8.48 -0.53
N SER A 55 -17.86 9.06 -1.34
CA SER A 55 -16.61 8.38 -1.71
C SER A 55 -15.72 8.11 -0.50
N PHE A 56 -15.68 9.04 0.47
CA PHE A 56 -14.94 8.84 1.72
C PHE A 56 -15.56 7.71 2.56
N LYS A 57 -16.89 7.69 2.73
CA LYS A 57 -17.59 6.60 3.42
C LYS A 57 -17.32 5.23 2.82
N ARG A 58 -17.20 5.15 1.49
CA ARG A 58 -16.82 3.91 0.80
C ARG A 58 -15.40 3.48 1.15
N VAL A 59 -14.45 4.41 1.22
CA VAL A 59 -13.08 4.13 1.68
C VAL A 59 -13.07 3.63 3.12
N GLU A 60 -13.86 4.22 4.02
CA GLU A 60 -14.01 3.74 5.40
C GLU A 60 -14.53 2.30 5.46
N ALA A 61 -15.53 1.97 4.62
CA ALA A 61 -16.07 0.62 4.52
C ALA A 61 -15.03 -0.37 3.96
N LEU A 62 -14.35 -0.01 2.87
CA LEU A 62 -13.31 -0.85 2.26
C LEU A 62 -12.16 -1.13 3.22
N LYS A 63 -11.74 -0.15 4.03
CA LYS A 63 -10.72 -0.35 5.06
C LYS A 63 -11.15 -1.42 6.07
N LYS A 64 -12.38 -1.33 6.57
CA LYS A 64 -12.95 -2.33 7.49
C LYS A 64 -13.05 -3.70 6.84
N ASP A 65 -13.36 -3.77 5.55
CA ASP A 65 -13.46 -5.03 4.81
C ASP A 65 -12.10 -5.69 4.63
N ILE A 66 -11.06 -4.90 4.33
CA ILE A 66 -9.66 -5.34 4.28
C ILE A 66 -9.23 -5.90 5.65
N ASP A 67 -9.51 -5.18 6.73
CA ASP A 67 -9.14 -5.61 8.09
C ASP A 67 -9.82 -6.92 8.49
N ARG A 68 -11.10 -7.10 8.14
CA ARG A 68 -11.83 -8.35 8.43
C ARG A 68 -11.33 -9.55 7.63
N CYS A 69 -10.73 -9.33 6.47
CA CYS A 69 -10.26 -10.41 5.60
C CYS A 69 -8.82 -10.84 5.90
N ARG A 70 -8.09 -10.13 6.78
CA ARG A 70 -6.64 -10.32 6.98
C ARG A 70 -6.31 -10.60 8.45
N ASP A 71 -6.04 -11.87 8.77
CA ASP A 71 -5.73 -12.27 10.15
C ASP A 71 -4.24 -12.16 10.55
N LYS A 72 -3.26 -12.12 9.62
CA LYS A 72 -1.85 -12.41 9.98
C LYS A 72 -0.71 -11.69 9.23
N LYS A 73 -0.99 -10.78 8.28
CA LYS A 73 0.06 -10.01 7.59
C LYS A 73 -0.21 -8.52 7.70
N GLU A 74 0.80 -7.76 8.10
CA GLU A 74 0.79 -6.30 8.07
C GLU A 74 0.75 -5.87 6.59
N VAL A 75 -0.41 -5.43 6.13
CA VAL A 75 -0.60 -4.95 4.76
C VAL A 75 -0.44 -3.44 4.76
N THR A 76 0.34 -2.91 3.81
CA THR A 76 0.49 -1.45 3.68
C THR A 76 -0.74 -0.88 2.99
N ILE A 77 -1.46 0.01 3.69
CA ILE A 77 -2.64 0.70 3.14
C ILE A 77 -2.34 2.19 3.07
N VAL A 78 -2.55 2.75 1.89
CA VAL A 78 -2.41 4.17 1.60
C VAL A 78 -3.78 4.71 1.17
N VAL A 79 -4.17 5.86 1.70
CA VAL A 79 -5.41 6.54 1.36
C VAL A 79 -5.08 7.83 0.61
N VAL A 80 -5.83 8.10 -0.45
CA VAL A 80 -5.60 9.25 -1.34
C VAL A 80 -6.91 10.04 -1.49
N GLY A 81 -6.92 11.28 -1.02
CA GLY A 81 -7.98 12.25 -1.27
C GLY A 81 -7.71 13.00 -2.56
N ASN A 82 -8.38 12.61 -3.64
CA ASN A 82 -8.23 13.22 -4.96
C ASN A 82 -9.04 14.52 -5.10
N LYS A 83 -8.73 15.29 -6.15
CA LYS A 83 -9.34 16.57 -6.51
C LYS A 83 -9.06 17.70 -5.52
N LEU A 84 -7.85 17.75 -4.97
CA LEU A 84 -7.44 18.81 -4.05
C LEU A 84 -7.60 20.23 -4.63
N ASP A 85 -7.61 20.36 -5.95
CA ASP A 85 -7.93 21.60 -6.68
C ASP A 85 -9.37 22.11 -6.45
N LEU A 86 -10.31 21.25 -6.06
CA LEU A 86 -11.71 21.60 -5.79
C LEU A 86 -11.96 21.95 -4.31
N GLN A 87 -11.08 22.74 -3.69
CA GLN A 87 -11.22 23.15 -2.29
C GLN A 87 -12.56 23.84 -1.99
N ASP A 88 -13.05 24.67 -2.91
CA ASP A 88 -14.33 25.38 -2.76
C ASP A 88 -15.54 24.45 -2.76
N GLN A 89 -15.39 23.24 -3.32
CA GLN A 89 -16.44 22.21 -3.35
C GLN A 89 -16.19 21.12 -2.31
N ARG A 90 -15.22 21.31 -1.40
CA ARG A 90 -14.85 20.33 -0.39
C ARG A 90 -16.06 19.95 0.45
N ARG A 91 -16.35 18.65 0.48
CA ARG A 91 -17.36 18.06 1.36
C ARG A 91 -16.73 17.20 2.44
N VAL A 92 -15.49 16.73 2.27
CA VAL A 92 -14.76 15.96 3.28
C VAL A 92 -13.81 16.91 4.01
N ASP A 93 -14.05 17.09 5.31
CA ASP A 93 -13.18 17.91 6.15
C ASP A 93 -11.78 17.29 6.25
N SER A 94 -10.74 18.10 6.02
CA SER A 94 -9.35 17.61 5.94
C SER A 94 -8.85 17.14 7.30
N GLU A 95 -9.20 17.85 8.38
CA GLU A 95 -8.78 17.50 9.73
C GLU A 95 -9.46 16.20 10.19
N ALA A 96 -10.77 16.07 9.95
CA ALA A 96 -11.51 14.86 10.24
C ALA A 96 -10.98 13.65 9.46
N ALA A 97 -10.66 13.82 8.17
CA ALA A 97 -10.08 12.75 7.35
C ALA A 97 -8.69 12.33 7.85
N GLN A 98 -7.84 13.29 8.22
CA GLN A 98 -6.52 13.02 8.80
C GLN A 98 -6.61 12.37 10.18
N GLN A 99 -7.57 12.77 11.01
CA GLN A 99 -7.82 12.16 12.32
C GLN A 99 -8.26 10.71 12.16
N TRP A 100 -9.20 10.44 11.24
CA TRP A 100 -9.62 9.09 10.89
C TRP A 100 -8.44 8.24 10.41
N ALA A 101 -7.59 8.77 9.52
CA ALA A 101 -6.43 8.06 9.02
C ALA A 101 -5.44 7.66 10.15
N ARG A 102 -5.21 8.56 11.12
CA ARG A 102 -4.40 8.28 12.31
C ARG A 102 -5.01 7.18 13.19
N GLN A 103 -6.33 7.18 13.37
CA GLN A 103 -7.05 6.17 14.15
C GLN A 103 -6.95 4.80 13.50
N GLU A 104 -7.12 4.73 12.17
CA GLU A 104 -7.02 3.51 11.38
C GLU A 104 -5.58 3.07 11.10
N LYS A 105 -4.58 3.84 11.57
CA LYS A 105 -3.14 3.63 11.36
C LYS A 105 -2.75 3.57 9.88
N VAL A 106 -3.44 4.32 9.04
CA VAL A 106 -3.15 4.46 7.61
C VAL A 106 -2.57 5.83 7.31
N ARG A 107 -1.85 5.95 6.19
CA ARG A 107 -1.36 7.24 5.71
C ARG A 107 -2.33 7.82 4.70
N LEU A 108 -2.70 9.10 4.86
CA LEU A 108 -3.58 9.82 3.96
C LEU A 108 -2.84 10.99 3.31
N TRP A 109 -2.87 11.04 1.99
CA TRP A 109 -2.42 12.18 1.19
C TRP A 109 -3.59 12.78 0.44
N GLU A 110 -3.69 14.10 0.42
CA GLU A 110 -4.58 14.79 -0.51
C GLU A 110 -3.77 15.22 -1.74
N VAL A 111 -4.29 14.90 -2.92
CA VAL A 111 -3.59 15.07 -4.20
C VAL A 111 -4.50 15.77 -5.20
N SER A 112 -3.88 16.44 -6.16
CA SER A 112 -4.56 16.88 -7.37
C SER A 112 -3.94 16.17 -8.56
N VAL A 113 -4.78 15.69 -9.49
CA VAL A 113 -4.28 15.14 -10.76
C VAL A 113 -3.52 16.19 -11.59
N THR A 114 -3.81 17.47 -11.34
CA THR A 114 -3.10 18.59 -11.98
C THR A 114 -1.70 18.82 -11.38
N ASP A 115 -1.44 18.36 -10.16
CA ASP A 115 -0.13 18.44 -9.50
C ASP A 115 0.52 17.06 -9.41
N ARG A 116 1.31 16.73 -10.44
CA ARG A 116 2.04 15.46 -10.56
C ARG A 116 2.98 15.19 -9.37
N ARG A 117 3.46 16.21 -8.65
CA ARG A 117 4.37 16.00 -7.51
C ARG A 117 3.67 15.32 -6.36
N THR A 118 2.44 15.76 -6.06
CA THR A 118 1.61 15.19 -4.98
C THR A 118 1.20 13.75 -5.25
N LEU A 119 1.08 13.36 -6.53
CA LEU A 119 0.71 12.01 -6.92
C LEU A 119 1.82 10.98 -6.70
N ILE A 120 3.10 11.37 -6.72
CA ILE A 120 4.21 10.41 -6.66
C ILE A 120 4.43 9.89 -5.24
N GLU A 121 4.30 10.76 -4.23
CA GLU A 121 4.61 10.43 -2.83
C GLU A 121 3.84 9.23 -2.26
N PRO A 122 2.51 9.10 -2.47
CA PRO A 122 1.73 7.95 -1.99
C PRO A 122 2.25 6.62 -2.54
N PHE A 123 2.60 6.56 -3.83
CA PHE A 123 3.09 5.34 -4.47
C PHE A 123 4.52 5.01 -4.06
N VAL A 124 5.39 6.01 -3.92
CA VAL A 124 6.75 5.82 -3.41
C VAL A 124 6.73 5.30 -1.97
N HIS A 125 5.82 5.81 -1.14
CA HIS A 125 5.64 5.31 0.22
C HIS A 125 5.17 3.85 0.24
N LEU A 126 4.19 3.52 -0.60
CA LEU A 126 3.65 2.17 -0.73
C LEU A 126 4.76 1.18 -1.13
N ALA A 127 5.47 1.47 -2.22
CA ALA A 127 6.57 0.65 -2.73
C ALA A 127 7.67 0.42 -1.66
N SER A 128 8.14 1.52 -1.04
CA SER A 128 9.15 1.49 0.04
C SER A 128 8.78 0.57 1.21
N LYS A 129 7.49 0.48 1.55
CA LYS A 129 7.01 -0.35 2.66
C LYS A 129 6.86 -1.82 2.26
N MET A 130 6.47 -2.09 1.02
CA MET A 130 6.37 -3.46 0.49
C MET A 130 7.73 -4.14 0.34
N THR A 131 8.80 -3.37 0.12
CA THR A 131 10.16 -3.89 -0.06
C THR A 131 11.09 -3.69 1.13
N GLN A 132 10.56 -3.51 2.34
CA GLN A 132 11.39 -3.76 3.51
C GLN A 132 11.91 -5.21 3.41
N PRO A 133 13.23 -5.42 3.33
CA PRO A 133 13.75 -6.77 3.41
C PRO A 133 13.26 -7.34 4.73
N GLN A 134 12.52 -8.45 4.67
CA GLN A 134 12.28 -9.31 5.83
C GLN A 134 13.60 -9.34 6.59
N SER A 135 13.55 -8.89 7.85
CA SER A 135 14.69 -8.79 8.77
C SER A 135 15.73 -9.83 8.41
N LYS A 136 16.97 -9.38 8.12
CA LYS A 136 18.16 -10.21 7.91
C LYS A 136 17.90 -11.62 8.43
N SER A 137 17.63 -12.58 7.54
CA SER A 137 17.75 -13.97 7.94
C SER A 137 19.24 -14.13 8.25
N THR A 138 19.58 -14.01 9.52
CA THR A 138 20.82 -14.53 10.05
C THR A 138 20.74 -16.02 9.76
N PHE A 139 21.19 -16.43 8.59
CA PHE A 139 21.65 -17.79 8.42
C PHE A 139 22.69 -17.96 9.53
N PRO A 140 22.48 -18.87 10.51
CA PRO A 140 23.56 -19.20 11.41
C PRO A 140 24.63 -19.86 10.53
N LEU A 141 25.66 -19.09 10.18
CA LEU A 141 26.88 -19.65 9.63
C LEU A 141 27.43 -20.59 10.69
N SER A 142 27.23 -21.88 10.46
CA SER A 142 27.76 -22.95 11.30
C SER A 142 29.28 -22.79 11.33
N HIS A 143 29.79 -22.28 12.46
CA HIS A 143 31.22 -22.13 12.66
C HIS A 143 31.79 -23.53 12.95
N ASN A 144 32.21 -24.23 11.90
CA ASN A 144 32.83 -25.54 12.02
C ASN A 144 34.22 -25.36 12.65
N LYS A 145 34.30 -25.50 13.98
CA LYS A 145 35.55 -25.71 14.70
C LYS A 145 36.05 -27.11 14.34
N ASN A 146 37.04 -27.21 13.45
CA ASN A 146 37.91 -28.37 13.41
C ASN A 146 39.28 -27.97 13.98
N LYS A 147 39.45 -28.25 15.28
CA LYS A 147 40.77 -28.47 15.89
C LYS A 147 41.17 -29.91 15.57
N GLY A 148 42.35 -30.08 14.97
CA GLY A 148 43.01 -31.37 14.79
C GLY A 148 44.51 -31.16 14.65
N SER A 149 45.20 -31.15 15.79
CA SER A 149 46.65 -31.15 15.97
C SER A 149 47.28 -32.47 15.48
N GLY A 150 48.52 -32.42 14.97
CA GLY A 150 49.33 -33.62 14.75
C GLY A 150 50.67 -33.35 14.10
N SER A 151 51.70 -33.22 14.93
CA SER A 151 53.14 -33.24 14.66
C SER A 151 53.66 -34.57 14.10
N LEU A 152 54.77 -34.53 13.34
CA LEU A 152 55.99 -35.39 13.33
C LEU A 152 56.70 -35.15 11.97
N ASP A 153 57.89 -34.54 11.92
CA ASP A 153 59.24 -35.12 12.16
C ASP A 153 59.70 -36.08 11.05
N SER A 154 60.60 -35.59 10.19
CA SER A 154 61.82 -36.25 9.66
C SER A 154 62.51 -35.33 8.65
#